data_AF-A0A7C8EES6-F1
#
_entry.id   AF-A0A7C8EES6-F1
#
_cell.length_a   1.000
_cell.length_b   1.000
_cell.length_c   1.000
_cell.angle_alpha   90.00
_cell.angle_beta   90.00
_cell.angle_gamma   90.00
#
_symmetry.space_group_name_H-M   'P 1'
#
loop_
_entity.id
_entity.type
_entity.pdbx_description
1 polymer ?
#
loop_
_entity_poly.entity_id
_entity_poly.type
_entity_poly.pdbx_seq_one_letter_code
_entity_poly.pdbx_strand_id
1 'polypeptide(L)'
;MGTEVCGKTLGVIGIGRIGSAVAKRAQAFEMNVIVFDPILTKLKAEALGVELVTLDELLERSDFITVHAPKSEKTANMIAMPQLNRMKPTARIINTARGGLVNEADLAQALKENLIAGAALDVYTAEPFEDNPFLGLENVVTTPHLAASTDEAQLSVAVEIAKQMVDYLTAGTIVNAVNVPSLDGATRKQLEPILYLAERLGRFQGLYMEGHPSSIRIEYAGDFGVADMYPVTTAILKGFFEPLVETVNEVSAPSLLEAHGIECSEKRRAAVLDYAFSIGVNVATDKESHHIVGTLFGKGDARICSIDGIRVDAKPEGCMLVCNNEDKPMIMAGITQLLGEAGINIANMTLGRTEPGGLALTVLNLDARPGEDLLDKVRQVPHVTQARLVAL
;
A
#
# COMPACT_ATOMS: atom_id res chain seq x y z
N MET A 1 41.20 22.39 17.32
CA MET A 1 41.90 21.11 17.57
C MET A 1 41.05 19.98 17.02
N GLY A 2 41.63 18.96 16.36
CA GLY A 2 40.87 17.85 15.76
C GLY A 2 40.42 16.79 16.78
N THR A 3 39.70 15.76 16.33
CA THR A 3 39.32 14.59 17.14
C THR A 3 39.65 13.30 16.40
N GLU A 4 40.44 12.43 17.02
CA GLU A 4 40.77 11.10 16.50
C GLU A 4 39.58 10.14 16.66
N VAL A 5 39.29 9.36 15.62
CA VAL A 5 38.18 8.39 15.59
C VAL A 5 38.60 6.98 16.01
N CYS A 6 39.88 6.62 15.87
CA CYS A 6 40.40 5.31 16.24
C CYS A 6 40.07 4.98 17.71
N GLY A 7 39.52 3.79 17.96
CA GLY A 7 39.09 3.32 19.27
C GLY A 7 37.85 4.03 19.87
N LYS A 8 37.29 5.03 19.19
CA LYS A 8 36.03 5.69 19.61
C LYS A 8 34.82 4.82 19.27
N THR A 9 33.70 5.12 19.91
CA THR A 9 32.43 4.42 19.68
C THR A 9 31.54 5.19 18.71
N LEU A 10 31.13 4.55 17.62
CA LEU A 10 30.09 5.02 16.70
C LEU A 10 28.76 4.32 17.03
N GLY A 11 27.77 5.10 17.40
CA GLY A 11 26.38 4.69 17.48
C GLY A 11 25.66 4.85 16.14
N VAL A 12 25.07 3.79 15.63
CA VAL A 12 24.28 3.80 14.38
C VAL A 12 22.80 3.57 14.70
N ILE A 13 21.96 4.57 14.41
CA ILE A 13 20.50 4.48 14.58
C ILE A 13 19.88 4.07 13.24
N GLY A 14 19.44 2.82 13.15
CA GLY A 14 18.93 2.18 11.92
C GLY A 14 20.05 1.56 11.09
N ILE A 15 20.00 0.24 10.87
CA ILE A 15 21.04 -0.53 10.17
C ILE A 15 20.56 -1.11 8.83
N GLY A 16 19.86 -0.27 8.07
CA GLY A 16 19.52 -0.55 6.68
C GLY A 16 20.75 -0.65 5.77
N ARG A 17 20.53 -0.55 4.45
CA ARG A 17 21.62 -0.61 3.44
C ARG A 17 22.71 0.45 3.68
N ILE A 18 22.31 1.69 3.99
CA ILE A 18 23.23 2.80 4.23
C ILE A 18 23.91 2.67 5.59
N GLY A 19 23.15 2.44 6.68
CA GLY A 19 23.72 2.25 8.01
C GLY A 19 24.74 1.11 8.07
N SER A 20 24.45 -0.02 7.42
CA SER A 20 25.41 -1.14 7.29
C SER A 20 26.69 -0.73 6.55
N ALA A 21 26.56 0.08 5.49
CA ALA A 21 27.69 0.56 4.72
C ALA A 21 28.56 1.56 5.51
N VAL A 22 27.95 2.36 6.39
CA VAL A 22 28.64 3.28 7.30
C VAL A 22 29.35 2.50 8.41
N ALA A 23 28.66 1.54 9.06
CA ALA A 23 29.24 0.66 10.07
C ALA A 23 30.51 -0.05 9.55
N LYS A 24 30.43 -0.64 8.35
CA LYS A 24 31.58 -1.29 7.69
C LYS A 24 32.77 -0.34 7.50
N ARG A 25 32.51 0.91 7.10
CA ARG A 25 33.57 1.93 6.92
C ARG A 25 34.16 2.36 8.26
N ALA A 26 33.32 2.56 9.28
CA ALA A 26 33.76 2.94 10.62
C ALA A 26 34.63 1.87 11.29
N GLN A 27 34.30 0.58 11.14
CA GLN A 27 35.13 -0.53 11.60
C GLN A 27 36.52 -0.52 10.94
N ALA A 28 36.62 -0.11 9.68
CA ALA A 28 37.91 0.02 8.99
C ALA A 28 38.77 1.19 9.53
N PHE A 29 38.16 2.14 10.24
CA PHE A 29 38.85 3.17 11.04
C PHE A 29 39.07 2.74 12.50
N GLU A 30 38.93 1.45 12.81
CA GLU A 30 39.11 0.87 14.15
C GLU A 30 38.16 1.48 15.20
N MET A 31 36.96 1.90 14.78
CA MET A 31 35.90 2.32 15.69
C MET A 31 35.14 1.11 16.24
N ASN A 32 34.69 1.22 17.48
CA ASN A 32 33.70 0.31 18.06
C ASN A 32 32.31 0.71 17.54
N VAL A 33 31.55 -0.22 16.96
CA VAL A 33 30.23 0.10 16.39
C VAL A 33 29.11 -0.54 17.20
N ILE A 34 28.24 0.30 17.76
CA ILE A 34 27.01 -0.10 18.46
C ILE A 34 25.79 0.36 17.65
N VAL A 35 24.72 -0.41 17.68
CA VAL A 35 23.58 -0.21 16.79
C VAL A 35 22.26 -0.28 17.55
N PHE A 36 21.35 0.64 17.25
CA PHE A 36 19.95 0.54 17.63
C PHE A 36 19.10 0.40 16.36
N ASP A 37 18.39 -0.72 16.24
CA ASP A 37 17.41 -0.96 15.18
C ASP A 37 16.33 -1.93 15.69
N PRO A 38 15.05 -1.53 15.80
CA PRO A 38 13.99 -2.35 16.41
C PRO A 38 13.73 -3.70 15.73
N ILE A 39 14.11 -3.83 14.45
CA ILE A 39 13.85 -5.02 13.64
C ILE A 39 15.13 -5.82 13.34
N LEU A 40 16.27 -5.41 13.89
CA LEU A 40 17.54 -6.13 13.72
C LEU A 40 17.60 -7.36 14.65
N THR A 41 17.89 -8.52 14.06
CA THR A 41 18.15 -9.74 14.83
C THR A 41 19.58 -9.77 15.35
N LYS A 42 19.80 -10.39 16.52
CA LYS A 42 21.15 -10.59 17.09
C LYS A 42 22.10 -11.28 16.11
N LEU A 43 21.62 -12.31 15.40
CA LEU A 43 22.40 -13.03 14.40
C LEU A 43 22.91 -12.11 13.26
N LYS A 44 22.07 -11.16 12.81
CA LYS A 44 22.47 -10.21 11.77
C LYS A 44 23.45 -9.16 12.30
N ALA A 45 23.30 -8.74 13.56
CA ALA A 45 24.26 -7.85 14.22
C ALA A 45 25.66 -8.51 14.33
N GLU A 46 25.70 -9.77 14.79
CA GLU A 46 26.94 -10.56 14.87
C GLU A 46 27.60 -10.72 13.49
N ALA A 47 26.82 -11.02 12.45
CA ALA A 47 27.33 -11.13 11.08
C ALA A 47 27.92 -9.82 10.52
N LEU A 48 27.45 -8.67 11.00
CA LEU A 48 28.00 -7.36 10.67
C LEU A 48 29.16 -6.94 11.59
N GLY A 49 29.49 -7.73 12.62
CA GLY A 49 30.52 -7.39 13.60
C GLY A 49 30.15 -6.16 14.46
N VAL A 50 28.87 -5.94 14.69
CA VAL A 50 28.35 -4.80 15.47
C VAL A 50 27.59 -5.27 16.70
N GLU A 51 27.55 -4.46 17.74
CA GLU A 51 26.81 -4.76 18.96
C GLU A 51 25.41 -4.13 18.92
N LEU A 52 24.37 -4.95 19.08
CA LEU A 52 22.99 -4.46 19.18
C LEU A 52 22.70 -4.01 20.62
N VAL A 53 22.26 -2.75 20.77
CA VAL A 53 22.00 -2.08 22.05
C VAL A 53 20.65 -1.36 22.02
N THR A 54 20.18 -0.93 23.18
CA THR A 54 19.03 -0.01 23.28
C THR A 54 19.42 1.41 22.81
N LEU A 55 18.42 2.23 22.45
CA LEU A 55 18.66 3.63 22.06
C LEU A 55 19.37 4.41 23.19
N ASP A 56 18.94 4.14 24.42
CA ASP A 56 19.47 4.68 25.66
C ASP A 56 20.96 4.40 25.84
N GLU A 57 21.35 3.12 25.76
CA GLU A 57 22.75 2.71 25.82
C GLU A 57 23.56 3.29 24.66
N LEU A 58 22.96 3.40 23.47
CA LEU A 58 23.61 4.00 22.31
C LEU A 58 23.96 5.46 22.57
N LEU A 59 23.02 6.26 23.06
CA LEU A 59 23.23 7.69 23.35
C LEU A 59 24.34 7.91 24.38
N GLU A 60 24.33 7.11 25.46
CA GLU A 60 25.27 7.26 26.58
C GLU A 60 26.69 6.79 26.22
N ARG A 61 26.83 5.76 25.39
CA ARG A 61 28.14 5.14 25.07
C ARG A 61 28.83 5.74 23.85
N SER A 62 28.08 6.38 22.95
CA SER A 62 28.62 6.86 21.66
C SER A 62 29.45 8.13 21.78
N ASP A 63 30.56 8.19 21.05
CA ASP A 63 31.33 9.42 20.81
C ASP A 63 30.87 10.10 19.50
N PHE A 64 30.38 9.30 18.56
CA PHE A 64 29.74 9.75 17.33
C PHE A 64 28.41 9.02 17.16
N ILE A 65 27.37 9.71 16.72
CA ILE A 65 26.06 9.12 16.46
C ILE A 65 25.65 9.45 15.04
N THR A 66 25.25 8.46 14.25
CA THR A 66 24.74 8.66 12.89
C THR A 66 23.35 8.08 12.74
N VAL A 67 22.44 8.85 12.16
CA VAL A 67 21.03 8.47 11.99
C VAL A 67 20.77 8.03 10.55
N HIS A 68 20.23 6.82 10.39
CA HIS A 68 19.86 6.20 9.12
C HIS A 68 18.48 5.53 9.15
N ALA A 69 17.62 5.95 10.08
CA ALA A 69 16.23 5.50 10.16
C ALA A 69 15.37 6.14 9.05
N PRO A 70 14.32 5.45 8.55
CA PRO A 70 13.30 6.09 7.73
C PRO A 70 12.48 7.08 8.57
N LYS A 71 11.90 8.10 7.93
CA LYS A 71 10.96 9.02 8.58
C LYS A 71 9.56 8.41 8.62
N SER A 72 9.00 8.34 9.82
CA SER A 72 7.65 7.89 10.15
C SER A 72 7.16 8.65 11.38
N GLU A 73 5.89 8.51 11.76
CA GLU A 73 5.39 9.06 13.03
C GLU A 73 6.20 8.59 14.25
N LYS A 74 6.65 7.33 14.26
CA LYS A 74 7.44 6.75 15.36
C LYS A 74 8.88 7.25 15.43
N THR A 75 9.40 7.81 14.34
CA THR A 75 10.81 8.24 14.23
C THR A 75 10.95 9.75 14.08
N ALA A 76 9.84 10.46 13.92
CA ALA A 76 9.80 11.92 13.90
C ALA A 76 10.27 12.47 15.26
N ASN A 77 11.26 13.37 15.21
CA ASN A 77 11.90 13.98 16.37
C ASN A 77 12.38 12.95 17.41
N MET A 78 12.80 11.76 16.97
CA MET A 78 13.26 10.71 17.88
C MET A 78 14.50 11.13 18.69
N ILE A 79 15.32 12.03 18.14
CA ILE A 79 16.37 12.72 18.87
C ILE A 79 15.93 14.16 19.11
N ALA A 80 15.47 14.43 20.34
CA ALA A 80 15.08 15.74 20.83
C ALA A 80 15.90 16.11 22.07
N MET A 81 15.57 17.22 22.72
CA MET A 81 16.31 17.70 23.91
C MET A 81 16.53 16.61 24.99
N PRO A 82 15.55 15.73 25.33
CA PRO A 82 15.78 14.66 26.30
C PRO A 82 16.88 13.67 25.87
N GLN A 83 16.96 13.32 24.59
CA GLN A 83 17.97 12.41 24.06
C GLN A 83 19.33 13.10 23.94
N LEU A 84 19.36 14.37 23.51
CA LEU A 84 20.58 15.18 23.44
C LEU A 84 21.25 15.31 24.80
N ASN A 85 20.47 15.46 25.89
CA ASN A 85 20.99 15.51 27.26
C ASN A 85 21.63 14.20 27.75
N ARG A 86 21.35 13.06 27.10
CA ARG A 86 21.94 11.76 27.45
C ARG A 86 23.24 11.48 26.71
N MET A 87 23.51 12.25 25.66
CA MET A 87 24.76 12.12 24.93
C MET A 87 25.93 12.60 25.79
N LYS A 88 27.14 12.10 25.48
CA LYS A 88 28.34 12.65 26.09
C LYS A 88 28.52 14.12 25.69
N PRO A 89 29.06 15.00 26.56
CA PRO A 89 29.41 16.36 26.17
C PRO A 89 30.39 16.44 25.00
N THR A 90 31.20 15.39 24.81
CA THR A 90 32.16 15.26 23.71
C THR A 90 31.55 14.66 22.43
N ALA A 91 30.29 14.22 22.47
CA ALA A 91 29.67 13.49 21.39
C ALA A 91 29.33 14.41 20.21
N ARG A 92 29.28 13.82 19.01
CA ARG A 92 28.82 14.49 17.79
C ARG A 92 27.72 13.70 17.12
N ILE A 93 26.68 14.37 16.63
CA ILE A 93 25.57 13.73 15.92
C ILE A 93 25.56 14.09 14.43
N ILE A 94 25.31 13.09 13.58
CA ILE A 94 25.26 13.21 12.13
C ILE A 94 23.87 12.77 11.65
N ASN A 95 23.20 13.62 10.88
CA ASN A 95 21.97 13.26 10.18
C ASN A 95 22.09 13.58 8.68
N THR A 96 22.22 12.52 7.90
CA THR A 96 22.24 12.54 6.43
C THR A 96 21.11 11.71 5.84
N ALA A 97 20.11 11.36 6.66
CA ALA A 97 19.04 10.44 6.29
C ALA A 97 17.75 11.16 5.90
N ARG A 98 17.03 11.73 6.87
CA ARG A 98 15.80 12.50 6.62
C ARG A 98 15.71 13.67 7.61
N GLY A 99 15.21 14.81 7.14
CA GLY A 99 14.90 15.95 7.99
C GLY A 99 13.79 15.64 8.99
N GLY A 100 13.94 16.14 10.22
CA GLY A 100 13.00 15.89 11.33
C GLY A 100 13.15 14.53 12.02
N LEU A 101 14.25 13.80 11.82
CA LEU A 101 14.64 12.69 12.71
C LEU A 101 15.31 13.21 13.99
N VAL A 102 16.09 14.29 13.84
CA VAL A 102 16.65 15.09 14.92
C VAL A 102 15.87 16.40 14.94
N ASN A 103 15.37 16.80 16.12
CA ASN A 103 14.68 18.08 16.28
C ASN A 103 15.69 19.22 16.09
N GLU A 104 15.50 20.01 15.05
CA GLU A 104 16.44 21.06 14.63
C GLU A 104 16.55 22.20 15.64
N ALA A 105 15.44 22.59 16.28
CA ALA A 105 15.42 23.64 17.29
C ALA A 105 16.15 23.20 18.56
N ASP A 106 15.86 21.98 19.04
CA ASP A 106 16.52 21.41 20.21
C ASP A 106 18.01 21.20 19.97
N LEU A 107 18.39 20.73 18.77
CA LEU A 107 19.78 20.55 18.39
C LEU A 107 20.51 21.89 18.34
N ALA A 108 19.92 22.92 17.73
CA ALA A 108 20.52 24.24 17.69
C ALA A 108 20.73 24.82 19.10
N GLN A 109 19.77 24.61 20.00
CA GLN A 109 19.91 25.01 21.40
C GLN A 109 21.03 24.21 22.10
N ALA A 110 21.05 22.89 21.97
CA ALA A 110 22.07 22.04 22.58
C ALA A 110 23.49 22.40 22.10
N LEU A 111 23.65 22.79 20.83
CA LEU A 111 24.90 23.26 20.27
C LEU A 111 25.32 24.63 20.80
N LYS A 112 24.37 25.57 20.94
CA LYS A 112 24.60 26.90 21.55
C LYS A 112 25.05 26.79 23.01
N GLU A 113 24.44 25.87 23.74
CA GLU A 113 24.73 25.59 25.15
C GLU A 113 25.95 24.66 25.35
N ASN A 114 26.55 24.16 24.27
CA ASN A 114 27.65 23.18 24.29
C ASN A 114 27.32 21.91 25.10
N LEU A 115 26.05 21.48 25.08
CA LEU A 115 25.62 20.20 25.65
C LEU A 115 26.25 19.01 24.93
N ILE A 116 26.55 19.18 23.64
CA ILE A 116 27.30 18.24 22.79
C ILE A 116 28.36 18.99 21.99
N ALA A 117 29.40 18.28 21.55
CA ALA A 117 30.56 18.90 20.92
C ALA A 117 30.34 19.33 19.47
N GLY A 118 29.29 18.83 18.81
CA GLY A 118 28.93 19.30 17.47
C GLY A 118 27.94 18.44 16.72
N ALA A 119 27.59 18.88 15.51
CA ALA A 119 26.72 18.13 14.61
C ALA A 119 27.11 18.24 13.13
N ALA A 120 26.61 17.34 12.31
CA ALA A 120 26.67 17.44 10.85
C ALA A 120 25.31 17.09 10.24
N LEU A 121 24.75 17.98 9.41
CA LEU A 121 23.42 17.83 8.82
C LEU A 121 23.49 18.02 7.31
N ASP A 122 22.81 17.12 6.57
CA ASP A 122 22.62 17.25 5.12
C ASP A 122 21.13 17.39 4.74
N VAL A 123 20.21 17.20 5.68
CA VAL A 123 18.76 17.11 5.44
C VAL A 123 17.99 17.91 6.48
N TYR A 124 16.86 18.51 6.06
CA TYR A 124 16.11 19.47 6.87
C TYR A 124 14.59 19.23 6.83
N THR A 125 13.87 19.70 7.83
CA THR A 125 12.39 19.57 7.91
C THR A 125 11.68 20.29 6.78
N ALA A 126 12.22 21.43 6.33
CA ALA A 126 11.77 22.19 5.17
C ALA A 126 12.96 22.46 4.25
N GLU A 127 12.79 22.17 2.96
CA GLU A 127 13.81 22.36 1.93
C GLU A 127 13.16 23.03 0.70
N PRO A 128 13.62 24.23 0.24
CA PRO A 128 14.78 24.99 0.69
C PRO A 128 14.66 25.54 2.12
N PHE A 129 15.79 25.71 2.78
CA PHE A 129 15.85 26.13 4.17
C PHE A 129 15.79 27.66 4.28
N GLU A 130 14.70 28.21 4.80
CA GLU A 130 14.48 29.67 4.86
C GLU A 130 15.13 30.32 6.10
N ASP A 131 14.89 29.76 7.29
CA ASP A 131 15.40 30.27 8.57
C ASP A 131 16.35 29.26 9.23
N ASN A 132 17.66 29.43 9.04
CA ASN A 132 18.65 28.48 9.52
C ASN A 132 19.02 28.70 11.02
N PRO A 133 18.57 27.85 11.97
CA PRO A 133 18.86 28.03 13.39
C PRO A 133 20.32 27.71 13.74
N PHE A 134 21.05 27.10 12.80
CA PHE A 134 22.47 26.74 12.91
C PHE A 134 23.38 27.86 12.39
N LEU A 135 22.84 28.94 11.83
CA LEU A 135 23.63 30.06 11.33
C LEU A 135 24.44 30.70 12.46
N GLY A 136 25.75 30.86 12.22
CA GLY A 136 26.69 31.44 13.19
C GLY A 136 27.19 30.46 14.26
N LEU A 137 26.76 29.20 14.25
CA LEU A 137 27.32 28.16 15.11
C LEU A 137 28.58 27.57 14.46
N GLU A 138 29.70 27.56 15.19
CA GLU A 138 30.97 27.03 14.69
C GLU A 138 31.09 25.50 14.84
N ASN A 139 30.26 24.90 15.70
CA ASN A 139 30.27 23.48 16.02
C ASN A 139 29.27 22.65 15.19
N VAL A 140 28.86 23.15 14.02
CA VAL A 140 27.94 22.43 13.11
C VAL A 140 28.38 22.55 11.66
N VAL A 141 28.36 21.42 10.97
CA VAL A 141 28.56 21.34 9.52
C VAL A 141 27.19 21.17 8.86
N THR A 142 26.90 21.97 7.85
CA THR A 142 25.65 21.89 7.09
C THR A 142 25.95 21.76 5.60
N THR A 143 25.20 20.90 4.91
CA THR A 143 25.27 20.73 3.45
C THR A 143 23.85 20.68 2.86
N PRO A 144 23.62 21.23 1.65
CA PRO A 144 22.28 21.36 1.08
C PRO A 144 21.83 20.07 0.37
N HIS A 145 21.57 19.00 1.11
CA HIS A 145 21.07 17.72 0.60
C HIS A 145 21.92 17.13 -0.54
N LEU A 146 23.22 17.00 -0.28
CA LEU A 146 24.22 16.56 -1.25
C LEU A 146 24.53 15.06 -1.20
N ALA A 147 23.95 14.28 -0.28
CA ALA A 147 24.29 12.87 -0.09
C ALA A 147 24.21 12.00 -1.36
N ALA A 148 23.31 12.33 -2.30
CA ALA A 148 23.16 11.65 -3.59
C ALA A 148 23.69 12.46 -4.79
N SER A 149 24.29 13.63 -4.53
CA SER A 149 24.77 14.57 -5.54
C SER A 149 26.22 14.28 -5.92
N THR A 150 26.49 13.03 -6.34
CA THR A 150 27.79 12.61 -6.88
C THR A 150 27.64 12.06 -8.28
N ASP A 151 28.67 12.22 -9.11
CA ASP A 151 28.66 11.76 -10.51
C ASP A 151 28.39 10.26 -10.60
N GLU A 152 29.00 9.46 -9.72
CA GLU A 152 28.81 8.00 -9.70
C GLU A 152 27.40 7.60 -9.28
N ALA A 153 26.79 8.31 -8.32
CA ALA A 153 25.43 8.03 -7.88
C ALA A 153 24.43 8.39 -8.98
N GLN A 154 24.57 9.57 -9.59
CA GLN A 154 23.72 10.01 -10.70
C GLN A 154 23.84 9.08 -11.90
N LEU A 155 25.06 8.66 -12.26
CA LEU A 155 25.28 7.69 -13.34
C LEU A 155 24.65 6.33 -13.01
N SER A 156 24.82 5.85 -11.78
CA SER A 156 24.25 4.56 -11.36
C SER A 156 22.72 4.58 -11.43
N VAL A 157 22.08 5.64 -10.93
CA VAL A 157 20.62 5.83 -11.02
C VAL A 157 20.17 5.93 -12.47
N ALA A 158 20.85 6.71 -13.30
CA ALA A 158 20.50 6.86 -14.72
C ALA A 158 20.55 5.51 -15.46
N VAL A 159 21.59 4.71 -15.22
CA VAL A 159 21.73 3.37 -15.82
C VAL A 159 20.66 2.42 -15.29
N GLU A 160 20.36 2.46 -13.99
CA GLU A 160 19.34 1.60 -13.38
C GLU A 160 17.94 1.89 -13.95
N ILE A 161 17.56 3.17 -14.03
CA ILE A 161 16.27 3.58 -14.62
C ILE A 161 16.22 3.24 -16.12
N ALA A 162 17.30 3.48 -16.87
CA ALA A 162 17.35 3.12 -18.28
C ALA A 162 17.14 1.61 -18.51
N LYS A 163 17.75 0.76 -17.67
CA LYS A 163 17.53 -0.70 -17.70
C LYS A 163 16.08 -1.06 -17.38
N GLN A 164 15.50 -0.49 -16.32
CA GLN A 164 14.09 -0.72 -15.98
C GLN A 164 13.14 -0.32 -17.12
N MET A 165 13.44 0.78 -17.82
CA MET A 165 12.68 1.21 -19.00
C MET A 165 12.82 0.23 -20.17
N VAL A 166 14.03 -0.27 -20.44
CA VAL A 166 14.24 -1.29 -21.48
C VAL A 166 13.51 -2.58 -21.12
N ASP A 167 13.64 -3.07 -19.89
CA ASP A 167 12.99 -4.30 -19.42
C ASP A 167 11.46 -4.20 -19.53
N TYR A 168 10.89 -3.06 -19.16
CA TYR A 168 9.45 -2.81 -19.30
C TYR A 168 9.01 -2.74 -20.77
N LEU A 169 9.67 -1.92 -21.59
CA LEU A 169 9.24 -1.68 -22.98
C LEU A 169 9.47 -2.89 -23.90
N THR A 170 10.46 -3.74 -23.59
CA THR A 170 10.80 -4.89 -24.43
C THR A 170 10.19 -6.20 -23.95
N ALA A 171 10.15 -6.41 -22.62
CA ALA A 171 9.67 -7.66 -22.03
C ALA A 171 8.36 -7.51 -21.25
N GLY A 172 7.95 -6.29 -20.88
CA GLY A 172 6.81 -6.03 -20.01
C GLY A 172 7.11 -6.21 -18.52
N THR A 173 8.38 -6.43 -18.16
CA THR A 173 8.86 -6.64 -16.79
C THR A 173 8.78 -5.35 -15.98
N ILE A 174 8.26 -5.45 -14.77
CA ILE A 174 8.08 -4.36 -13.81
C ILE A 174 8.99 -4.64 -12.62
N VAL A 175 9.87 -3.70 -12.30
CA VAL A 175 10.77 -3.76 -11.13
C VAL A 175 10.77 -2.41 -10.45
N ASN A 176 10.67 -2.39 -9.11
CA ASN A 176 10.74 -1.18 -8.30
C ASN A 176 9.73 -0.07 -8.68
N ALA A 177 8.62 -0.44 -9.33
CA ALA A 177 7.56 0.51 -9.62
C ALA A 177 6.92 0.98 -8.31
N VAL A 178 6.64 2.28 -8.23
CA VAL A 178 6.10 2.91 -7.03
C VAL A 178 4.59 2.69 -6.86
N ASN A 179 3.92 2.21 -7.91
CA ASN A 179 2.47 2.13 -8.00
C ASN A 179 1.94 0.73 -8.35
N VAL A 180 2.80 -0.21 -8.71
CA VAL A 180 2.44 -1.60 -9.04
C VAL A 180 3.51 -2.57 -8.51
N PRO A 181 3.15 -3.80 -8.10
CA PRO A 181 4.10 -4.81 -7.67
C PRO A 181 5.10 -5.19 -8.78
N SER A 182 6.25 -5.71 -8.36
CA SER A 182 7.24 -6.22 -9.32
C SER A 182 6.75 -7.53 -9.95
N LEU A 183 6.79 -7.61 -11.28
CA LEU A 183 6.27 -8.73 -12.07
C LEU A 183 7.15 -8.95 -13.30
N ASP A 184 7.55 -10.18 -13.57
CA ASP A 184 8.18 -10.51 -14.85
C ASP A 184 7.16 -10.49 -16.00
N GLY A 185 7.64 -10.27 -17.22
CA GLY A 185 6.79 -10.14 -18.40
C GLY A 185 5.93 -11.36 -18.73
N ALA A 186 6.40 -12.58 -18.45
CA ALA A 186 5.66 -13.80 -18.74
C ALA A 186 4.51 -13.97 -17.73
N THR A 187 4.83 -13.83 -16.44
CA THR A 187 3.84 -13.86 -15.36
C THR A 187 2.79 -12.76 -15.54
N ARG A 188 3.20 -11.55 -15.93
CA ARG A 188 2.26 -10.44 -16.19
C ARG A 188 1.24 -10.78 -17.28
N LYS A 189 1.69 -11.31 -18.43
CA LYS A 189 0.79 -11.71 -19.53
C LYS A 189 -0.18 -12.80 -19.11
N GLN A 190 0.27 -13.74 -18.29
CA GLN A 190 -0.58 -14.80 -17.75
C GLN A 190 -1.61 -14.25 -16.75
N LEU A 191 -1.20 -13.30 -15.91
CA LEU A 191 -2.04 -12.70 -14.88
C LEU A 191 -2.98 -11.61 -15.40
N GLU A 192 -2.72 -10.98 -16.54
CA GLU A 192 -3.49 -9.84 -17.04
C GLU A 192 -5.03 -10.05 -17.02
N PRO A 193 -5.59 -11.16 -17.53
CA PRO A 193 -7.03 -11.42 -17.43
C PRO A 193 -7.52 -11.61 -15.97
N ILE A 194 -6.68 -12.17 -15.11
CA ILE A 194 -6.99 -12.41 -13.69
C ILE A 194 -6.95 -11.09 -12.92
N LEU A 195 -5.98 -10.22 -13.18
CA LEU A 195 -5.87 -8.88 -12.61
C LEU A 195 -7.07 -8.02 -13.01
N TYR A 196 -7.48 -8.08 -14.28
CA TYR A 196 -8.70 -7.42 -14.74
C TYR A 196 -9.93 -7.86 -13.94
N LEU A 197 -10.13 -9.17 -13.78
CA LEU A 197 -11.24 -9.69 -12.98
C LEU A 197 -11.13 -9.26 -11.50
N ALA A 198 -9.95 -9.39 -10.90
CA ALA A 198 -9.67 -9.05 -9.51
C ALA A 198 -10.00 -7.58 -9.19
N GLU A 199 -9.52 -6.65 -10.00
CA GLU A 199 -9.82 -5.22 -9.85
C GLU A 199 -11.32 -4.95 -9.92
N ARG A 200 -12.02 -5.58 -10.88
CA ARG A 200 -13.46 -5.40 -11.06
C ARG A 200 -14.28 -5.98 -9.92
N LEU A 201 -13.88 -7.12 -9.34
CA LEU A 201 -14.50 -7.67 -8.14
C LEU A 201 -14.31 -6.74 -6.95
N GLY A 202 -13.10 -6.20 -6.75
CA GLY A 202 -12.84 -5.19 -5.74
C GLY A 202 -13.75 -3.97 -5.89
N ARG A 203 -13.76 -3.38 -7.08
CA ARG A 203 -14.57 -2.19 -7.39
C ARG A 203 -16.06 -2.43 -7.28
N PHE A 204 -16.52 -3.63 -7.67
CA PHE A 204 -17.90 -4.04 -7.43
C PHE A 204 -18.23 -3.95 -5.95
N GLN A 205 -17.42 -4.55 -5.07
CA GLN A 205 -17.67 -4.51 -3.63
C GLN A 205 -17.65 -3.09 -3.06
N GLY A 206 -16.69 -2.25 -3.48
CA GLY A 206 -16.58 -0.86 -3.02
C GLY A 206 -17.79 0.01 -3.40
N LEU A 207 -18.39 -0.23 -4.57
CA LEU A 207 -19.60 0.48 -5.03
C LEU A 207 -20.90 -0.15 -4.53
N TYR A 208 -20.89 -1.45 -4.26
CA TYR A 208 -22.09 -2.20 -3.90
C TYR A 208 -22.38 -2.14 -2.40
N MET A 209 -21.37 -1.99 -1.54
CA MET A 209 -21.56 -1.97 -0.09
C MET A 209 -22.24 -0.70 0.43
N GLU A 210 -22.90 -0.82 1.57
CA GLU A 210 -23.35 0.26 2.43
C GLU A 210 -22.73 0.16 3.83
N GLY A 211 -22.41 1.31 4.41
CA GLY A 211 -21.86 1.40 5.77
C GLY A 211 -20.33 1.41 5.79
N HIS A 212 -19.78 1.18 6.98
CA HIS A 212 -18.36 1.22 7.26
C HIS A 212 -17.77 -0.20 7.18
N PRO A 213 -16.85 -0.48 6.23
CA PRO A 213 -16.23 -1.78 6.11
C PRO A 213 -15.40 -2.12 7.35
N SER A 214 -15.54 -3.36 7.82
CA SER A 214 -14.77 -3.91 8.94
C SER A 214 -13.82 -5.02 8.49
N SER A 215 -14.18 -5.76 7.44
CA SER A 215 -13.30 -6.80 6.90
C SER A 215 -13.49 -7.08 5.41
N ILE A 216 -12.40 -7.51 4.78
CA ILE A 216 -12.33 -8.01 3.40
C ILE A 216 -11.69 -9.41 3.43
N ARG A 217 -12.45 -10.45 3.06
CA ARG A 217 -11.96 -11.83 2.98
C ARG A 217 -11.89 -12.25 1.52
N ILE A 218 -10.70 -12.67 1.09
CA ILE A 218 -10.44 -13.10 -0.28
C ILE A 218 -10.23 -14.61 -0.28
N GLU A 219 -10.96 -15.32 -1.14
CA GLU A 219 -10.84 -16.76 -1.31
C GLU A 219 -10.40 -17.10 -2.74
N TYR A 220 -9.24 -17.72 -2.86
CA TYR A 220 -8.72 -18.26 -4.10
C TYR A 220 -9.00 -19.76 -4.15
N ALA A 221 -9.77 -20.21 -5.14
CA ALA A 221 -10.05 -21.62 -5.34
C ALA A 221 -9.53 -22.08 -6.70
N GLY A 222 -8.83 -23.23 -6.74
CA GLY A 222 -8.30 -23.81 -7.97
C GLY A 222 -6.90 -23.33 -8.33
N ASP A 223 -6.51 -23.54 -9.60
CA ASP A 223 -5.16 -23.27 -10.09
C ASP A 223 -5.14 -21.99 -10.95
N PHE A 224 -4.35 -21.02 -10.50
CA PHE A 224 -4.12 -19.74 -11.18
C PHE A 224 -2.85 -19.77 -12.05
N GLY A 225 -2.10 -20.87 -12.01
CA GLY A 225 -0.83 -21.06 -12.71
C GLY A 225 0.30 -20.18 -12.19
N VAL A 226 0.14 -19.56 -11.01
CA VAL A 226 1.15 -18.75 -10.33
C VAL A 226 1.23 -19.13 -8.86
N ALA A 227 2.42 -19.00 -8.27
CA ALA A 227 2.62 -19.25 -6.84
C ALA A 227 2.21 -18.03 -5.99
N ASP A 228 2.59 -16.84 -6.44
CA ASP A 228 2.34 -15.59 -5.74
C ASP A 228 1.02 -14.95 -6.19
N MET A 229 0.11 -14.75 -5.23
CA MET A 229 -1.20 -14.13 -5.45
C MET A 229 -1.23 -12.68 -4.99
N TYR A 230 -0.14 -12.15 -4.44
CA TYR A 230 -0.06 -10.78 -3.95
C TYR A 230 -0.47 -9.73 -5.01
N PRO A 231 -0.09 -9.86 -6.31
CA PRO A 231 -0.60 -8.95 -7.36
C PRO A 231 -2.11 -9.00 -7.53
N VAL A 232 -2.72 -10.17 -7.37
CA VAL A 232 -4.18 -10.35 -7.48
C VAL A 232 -4.88 -9.74 -6.26
N THR A 233 -4.35 -9.96 -5.06
CA THR A 233 -4.87 -9.35 -3.82
C THR A 233 -4.82 -7.84 -3.90
N THR A 234 -3.67 -7.28 -4.27
CA THR A 234 -3.49 -5.82 -4.36
C THR A 234 -4.37 -5.19 -5.43
N ALA A 235 -4.63 -5.88 -6.55
CA ALA A 235 -5.62 -5.45 -7.54
C ALA A 235 -7.05 -5.42 -6.98
N ILE A 236 -7.47 -6.43 -6.21
CA ILE A 236 -8.77 -6.44 -5.52
C ILE A 236 -8.87 -5.25 -4.56
N LEU A 237 -7.85 -5.04 -3.72
CA LEU A 237 -7.84 -3.95 -2.75
C LEU A 237 -7.85 -2.57 -3.43
N LYS A 238 -7.04 -2.40 -4.48
CA LYS A 238 -7.02 -1.18 -5.29
C LYS A 238 -8.40 -0.90 -5.87
N GLY A 239 -9.03 -1.90 -6.51
CA GLY A 239 -10.38 -1.76 -7.04
C GLY A 239 -11.41 -1.40 -5.95
N PHE A 240 -11.32 -2.02 -4.78
CA PHE A 240 -12.21 -1.74 -3.65
C PHE A 240 -12.11 -0.30 -3.15
N PHE A 241 -10.90 0.24 -3.00
CA PHE A 241 -10.68 1.59 -2.50
C PHE A 241 -10.87 2.68 -3.56
N GLU A 242 -10.71 2.37 -4.85
CA GLU A 242 -10.80 3.33 -5.96
C GLU A 242 -12.07 4.22 -5.92
N PRO A 243 -13.28 3.71 -5.66
CA PRO A 243 -14.46 4.57 -5.54
C PRO A 243 -14.58 5.31 -4.19
N LEU A 244 -13.74 4.99 -3.19
CA LEU A 244 -13.85 5.46 -1.82
C LEU A 244 -12.83 6.55 -1.47
N VAL A 245 -11.72 6.63 -2.20
CA VAL A 245 -10.62 7.58 -1.93
C VAL A 245 -10.20 8.33 -3.19
N GLU A 246 -9.57 9.49 -3.03
CA GLU A 246 -9.11 10.29 -4.17
C GLU A 246 -8.02 9.60 -5.00
N THR A 247 -7.08 8.92 -4.32
CA THR A 247 -5.96 8.25 -4.98
C THR A 247 -5.64 6.93 -4.30
N VAL A 248 -5.52 5.87 -5.09
CA VAL A 248 -5.03 4.56 -4.65
C VAL A 248 -4.31 3.86 -5.80
N ASN A 249 -3.30 3.06 -5.46
CA ASN A 249 -2.66 2.14 -6.40
C ASN A 249 -2.41 0.80 -5.70
N GLU A 250 -1.89 -0.19 -6.43
CA GLU A 250 -1.70 -1.56 -5.92
C GLU A 250 -0.68 -1.63 -4.77
N VAL A 251 0.29 -0.70 -4.73
CA VAL A 251 1.30 -0.62 -3.65
C VAL A 251 0.74 0.07 -2.41
N SER A 252 -0.12 1.08 -2.57
CA SER A 252 -0.68 1.86 -1.46
C SER A 252 -1.95 1.23 -0.86
N ALA A 253 -2.69 0.41 -1.63
CA ALA A 253 -3.95 -0.17 -1.20
C ALA A 253 -3.84 -0.99 0.11
N PRO A 254 -2.81 -1.81 0.35
CA PRO A 254 -2.66 -2.52 1.62
C PRO A 254 -2.54 -1.58 2.83
N SER A 255 -1.83 -0.44 2.70
CA SER A 255 -1.68 0.52 3.79
C SER A 255 -3.00 1.23 4.15
N LEU A 256 -3.94 1.33 3.20
CA LEU A 256 -5.27 1.89 3.46
C LEU A 256 -6.10 0.99 4.38
N LEU A 257 -5.85 -0.32 4.41
CA LEU A 257 -6.53 -1.24 5.34
C LEU A 257 -6.22 -0.86 6.79
N GLU A 258 -4.93 -0.73 7.14
CA GLU A 258 -4.50 -0.37 8.49
C GLU A 258 -4.98 1.04 8.87
N ALA A 259 -4.87 2.00 7.94
CA ALA A 259 -5.31 3.38 8.18
C ALA A 259 -6.81 3.49 8.49
N HIS A 260 -7.62 2.59 7.96
CA HIS A 260 -9.07 2.56 8.16
C HIS A 260 -9.54 1.44 9.11
N GLY A 261 -8.61 0.69 9.73
CA GLY A 261 -8.94 -0.39 10.65
C GLY A 261 -9.70 -1.57 10.03
N ILE A 262 -9.49 -1.84 8.74
CA ILE A 262 -10.17 -2.89 7.99
C ILE A 262 -9.32 -4.17 8.04
N GLU A 263 -9.87 -5.26 8.56
CA GLU A 263 -9.18 -6.55 8.57
C GLU A 263 -9.17 -7.19 7.18
N CYS A 264 -8.02 -7.61 6.68
CA CYS A 264 -7.94 -8.38 5.43
C CYS A 264 -7.39 -9.78 5.68
N SER A 265 -8.00 -10.77 5.04
CA SER A 265 -7.54 -12.17 5.12
C SER A 265 -7.66 -12.86 3.76
N GLU A 266 -6.72 -13.77 3.51
CA GLU A 266 -6.68 -14.59 2.31
C GLU A 266 -6.82 -16.08 2.66
N LYS A 267 -7.59 -16.81 1.87
CA LYS A 267 -7.73 -18.26 1.98
C LYS A 267 -7.53 -18.91 0.62
N ARG A 268 -6.75 -19.99 0.58
CA ARG A 268 -6.57 -20.83 -0.61
C ARG A 268 -7.23 -22.19 -0.42
N ARG A 269 -7.94 -22.67 -1.44
CA ARG A 269 -8.56 -24.01 -1.46
C ARG A 269 -8.42 -24.67 -2.83
N ALA A 270 -8.58 -25.99 -2.89
CA ALA A 270 -8.67 -26.72 -4.15
C ALA A 270 -9.91 -26.27 -4.96
N ALA A 271 -9.88 -26.53 -6.28
CA ALA A 271 -10.97 -26.16 -7.19
C ALA A 271 -12.30 -26.78 -6.76
N VAL A 272 -13.38 -26.04 -6.98
CA VAL A 272 -14.74 -26.56 -6.94
C VAL A 272 -15.05 -27.11 -8.34
N LEU A 273 -15.69 -28.27 -8.45
CA LEU A 273 -15.89 -29.04 -9.70
C LEU A 273 -16.44 -28.24 -10.89
N ASP A 274 -17.08 -27.11 -10.65
CA ASP A 274 -17.76 -26.29 -11.68
C ASP A 274 -16.83 -25.32 -12.43
N TYR A 275 -15.66 -24.97 -11.89
CA TYR A 275 -14.73 -23.98 -12.49
C TYR A 275 -13.26 -24.39 -12.34
N ALA A 276 -12.43 -24.05 -13.34
CA ALA A 276 -10.97 -24.27 -13.27
C ALA A 276 -10.33 -23.50 -12.11
N PHE A 277 -10.79 -22.26 -11.90
CA PHE A 277 -10.50 -21.46 -10.71
C PHE A 277 -11.63 -20.47 -10.42
N SER A 278 -11.65 -19.89 -9.22
CA SER A 278 -12.54 -18.77 -8.88
C SER A 278 -11.91 -17.87 -7.83
N ILE A 279 -12.23 -16.58 -7.88
CA ILE A 279 -11.91 -15.58 -6.87
C ILE A 279 -13.20 -15.20 -6.14
N GLY A 280 -13.29 -15.51 -4.85
CA GLY A 280 -14.33 -15.03 -3.95
C GLY A 280 -13.86 -13.80 -3.19
N VAL A 281 -14.69 -12.77 -3.11
CA VAL A 281 -14.43 -11.58 -2.29
C VAL A 281 -15.65 -11.37 -1.40
N ASN A 282 -15.45 -11.43 -0.08
CA ASN A 282 -16.46 -11.10 0.91
C ASN A 282 -16.08 -9.80 1.62
N VAL A 283 -16.97 -8.82 1.60
CA VAL A 283 -16.83 -7.57 2.35
C VAL A 283 -17.94 -7.52 3.39
N ALA A 284 -17.55 -7.30 4.65
CA ALA A 284 -18.48 -7.10 5.75
C ALA A 284 -18.36 -5.67 6.27
N THR A 285 -19.50 -5.00 6.41
CA THR A 285 -19.64 -3.67 7.01
C THR A 285 -20.37 -3.76 8.35
N ASP A 286 -20.59 -2.62 8.99
CA ASP A 286 -21.47 -2.49 10.15
C ASP A 286 -22.96 -2.72 9.84
N LYS A 287 -23.36 -2.70 8.56
CA LYS A 287 -24.75 -2.87 8.11
C LYS A 287 -25.02 -4.20 7.44
N GLU A 288 -24.07 -4.70 6.65
CA GLU A 288 -24.32 -5.82 5.74
C GLU A 288 -23.04 -6.60 5.42
N SER A 289 -23.21 -7.73 4.73
CA SER A 289 -22.09 -8.54 4.25
C SER A 289 -22.44 -9.08 2.87
N HIS A 290 -21.56 -8.82 1.91
CA HIS A 290 -21.75 -9.25 0.53
C HIS A 290 -20.61 -10.15 0.09
N HIS A 291 -20.94 -11.23 -0.60
CA HIS A 291 -19.98 -12.18 -1.14
C HIS A 291 -20.18 -12.33 -2.64
N ILE A 292 -19.16 -11.95 -3.41
CA ILE A 292 -19.16 -12.11 -4.86
C ILE A 292 -18.10 -13.11 -5.28
N VAL A 293 -18.39 -13.89 -6.31
CA VAL A 293 -17.46 -14.86 -6.88
C VAL A 293 -17.33 -14.60 -8.36
N GLY A 294 -16.09 -14.49 -8.83
CA GLY A 294 -15.76 -14.37 -10.24
C GLY A 294 -14.84 -15.47 -10.75
N THR A 295 -14.87 -15.68 -12.06
CA THR A 295 -14.00 -16.61 -12.79
C THR A 295 -13.73 -16.10 -14.20
N LEU A 296 -12.83 -16.77 -14.92
CA LEU A 296 -12.60 -16.55 -16.35
C LEU A 296 -13.15 -17.74 -17.14
N PHE A 297 -14.01 -17.46 -18.12
CA PHE A 297 -14.41 -18.44 -19.12
C PHE A 297 -13.48 -18.40 -20.33
N GLY A 298 -13.07 -19.57 -20.81
CA GLY A 298 -12.25 -19.71 -22.01
C GLY A 298 -10.94 -18.93 -21.94
N LYS A 299 -10.67 -18.09 -22.95
CA LYS A 299 -9.40 -17.34 -23.11
C LYS A 299 -9.43 -15.93 -22.46
N GLY A 300 -10.11 -15.77 -21.33
CA GLY A 300 -10.11 -14.52 -20.55
C GLY A 300 -11.44 -13.76 -20.52
N ASP A 301 -12.57 -14.40 -20.79
CA ASP A 301 -13.89 -13.78 -20.64
C ASP A 301 -14.26 -13.73 -19.15
N ALA A 302 -14.07 -12.56 -18.52
CA ALA A 302 -14.31 -12.36 -17.09
C ALA A 302 -15.80 -12.37 -16.75
N ARG A 303 -16.19 -13.18 -15.75
CA ARG A 303 -17.58 -13.31 -15.29
C ARG A 303 -17.69 -13.25 -13.78
N ILE A 304 -18.71 -12.56 -13.30
CA ILE A 304 -19.27 -12.75 -11.96
C ILE A 304 -20.22 -13.94 -12.05
N CYS A 305 -19.88 -15.02 -11.37
CA CYS A 305 -20.63 -16.27 -11.40
C CYS A 305 -21.57 -16.45 -10.19
N SER A 306 -21.34 -15.71 -9.11
CA SER A 306 -22.25 -15.67 -7.96
C SER A 306 -22.19 -14.33 -7.24
N ILE A 307 -23.33 -13.89 -6.72
CA ILE A 307 -23.47 -12.77 -5.78
C ILE A 307 -24.37 -13.29 -4.65
N ASP A 308 -23.91 -13.19 -3.42
CA ASP A 308 -24.59 -13.62 -2.18
C ASP A 308 -25.12 -15.06 -2.23
N GLY A 309 -24.38 -15.94 -2.91
CA GLY A 309 -24.72 -17.36 -3.07
C GLY A 309 -25.75 -17.65 -4.18
N ILE A 310 -26.30 -16.62 -4.83
CA ILE A 310 -27.16 -16.78 -6.00
C ILE A 310 -26.28 -16.87 -7.24
N ARG A 311 -26.53 -17.86 -8.09
CA ARG A 311 -25.76 -18.08 -9.33
C ARG A 311 -26.18 -17.08 -10.40
N VAL A 312 -25.20 -16.46 -11.03
CA VAL A 312 -25.36 -15.50 -12.14
C VAL A 312 -24.29 -15.72 -13.22
N ASP A 313 -24.42 -15.07 -14.38
CA ASP A 313 -23.44 -15.01 -15.46
C ASP A 313 -23.38 -13.56 -15.97
N ALA A 314 -22.85 -12.68 -15.12
CA ALA A 314 -22.74 -11.26 -15.42
C ALA A 314 -21.32 -10.91 -15.88
N LYS A 315 -21.22 -10.09 -16.93
CA LYS A 315 -19.95 -9.48 -17.31
C LYS A 315 -19.67 -8.29 -16.40
N PRO A 316 -18.51 -8.21 -15.74
CA PRO A 316 -18.16 -7.11 -14.84
C PRO A 316 -17.68 -5.88 -15.62
N GLU A 317 -18.56 -5.29 -16.44
CA GLU A 317 -18.25 -4.15 -17.30
C GLU A 317 -19.40 -3.14 -17.37
N GLY A 318 -19.04 -1.88 -17.59
CA GLY A 318 -20.01 -0.80 -17.81
C GLY A 318 -20.86 -0.48 -16.57
N CYS A 319 -22.09 -0.05 -16.82
CA CYS A 319 -23.06 0.26 -15.76
C CYS A 319 -23.87 -0.98 -15.42
N MET A 320 -23.71 -1.54 -14.23
CA MET A 320 -24.45 -2.70 -13.77
C MET A 320 -25.52 -2.29 -12.76
N LEU A 321 -26.79 -2.52 -13.08
CA LEU A 321 -27.89 -2.40 -12.12
C LEU A 321 -28.14 -3.78 -11.50
N VAL A 322 -27.90 -3.88 -10.19
CA VAL A 322 -28.03 -5.11 -9.41
C VAL A 322 -29.28 -4.98 -8.53
N CYS A 323 -30.26 -5.85 -8.75
CA CYS A 323 -31.54 -5.82 -8.05
C CYS A 323 -31.78 -7.13 -7.31
N ASN A 324 -32.10 -7.03 -6.02
CA ASN A 324 -32.65 -8.13 -5.23
C ASN A 324 -34.15 -7.96 -5.09
N ASN A 325 -34.89 -9.06 -5.22
CA ASN A 325 -36.35 -9.07 -5.12
C ASN A 325 -36.88 -10.44 -4.69
N GLU A 326 -38.14 -10.49 -4.24
CA GLU A 326 -38.87 -11.77 -4.13
C GLU A 326 -39.20 -12.29 -5.53
N ASP A 327 -39.11 -13.60 -5.79
CA ASP A 327 -39.39 -14.21 -7.11
C ASP A 327 -40.91 -14.22 -7.39
N LYS A 328 -41.44 -13.08 -7.86
CA LYS A 328 -42.86 -12.87 -8.20
C LYS A 328 -43.05 -12.34 -9.62
N PRO A 329 -44.22 -12.61 -10.25
CA PRO A 329 -44.53 -12.07 -11.57
C PRO A 329 -44.46 -10.54 -11.63
N MET A 330 -44.24 -10.01 -12.84
CA MET A 330 -44.26 -8.58 -13.20
C MET A 330 -43.09 -7.71 -12.70
N ILE A 331 -42.17 -8.22 -11.89
CA ILE A 331 -41.02 -7.44 -11.40
C ILE A 331 -40.14 -6.97 -12.55
N MET A 332 -39.72 -7.88 -13.42
CA MET A 332 -38.90 -7.53 -14.58
C MET A 332 -39.59 -6.58 -15.54
N ALA A 333 -40.91 -6.72 -15.72
CA ALA A 333 -41.69 -5.79 -16.53
C ALA A 333 -41.63 -4.37 -15.94
N GLY A 334 -41.80 -4.23 -14.62
CA GLY A 334 -41.70 -2.94 -13.94
C GLY A 334 -40.33 -2.29 -14.09
N ILE A 335 -39.25 -3.04 -13.88
CA ILE A 335 -37.87 -2.51 -13.97
C ILE A 335 -37.53 -2.15 -15.42
N THR A 336 -37.78 -3.06 -16.37
CA THR A 336 -37.41 -2.86 -17.79
C THR A 336 -38.24 -1.76 -18.45
N GLN A 337 -39.51 -1.59 -18.07
CA GLN A 337 -40.34 -0.49 -18.53
C GLN A 337 -39.76 0.86 -18.10
N LEU A 338 -39.39 1.02 -16.82
CA LEU A 338 -38.80 2.26 -16.32
C LEU A 338 -37.50 2.63 -17.05
N LEU A 339 -36.63 1.63 -17.28
CA LEU A 339 -35.39 1.83 -18.04
C LEU A 339 -35.67 2.22 -19.50
N GLY A 340 -36.63 1.55 -20.14
CA GLY A 340 -37.03 1.84 -21.52
C GLY A 340 -37.65 3.23 -21.70
N GLU A 341 -38.51 3.65 -20.77
CA GLU A 341 -39.09 5.00 -20.74
C GLU A 341 -38.03 6.09 -20.57
N ALA A 342 -36.94 5.78 -19.85
CA ALA A 342 -35.78 6.65 -19.72
C ALA A 342 -34.81 6.58 -20.91
N GLY A 343 -35.10 5.74 -21.93
CA GLY A 343 -34.25 5.58 -23.11
C GLY A 343 -32.94 4.84 -22.83
N ILE A 344 -32.86 4.04 -21.76
CA ILE A 344 -31.66 3.29 -21.40
C ILE A 344 -31.76 1.87 -21.94
N ASN A 345 -30.86 1.51 -22.84
CA ASN A 345 -30.78 0.16 -23.39
C ASN A 345 -30.13 -0.83 -22.41
N ILE A 346 -30.59 -2.08 -22.44
CA ILE A 346 -30.05 -3.20 -21.65
C ILE A 346 -29.20 -4.06 -22.59
N ALA A 347 -27.88 -4.03 -22.39
CA ALA A 347 -26.91 -4.79 -23.18
C ALA A 347 -26.88 -6.28 -22.80
N ASN A 348 -27.06 -6.57 -21.52
CA ASN A 348 -27.07 -7.93 -21.01
C ASN A 348 -27.97 -8.01 -19.76
N MET A 349 -28.61 -9.15 -19.56
CA MET A 349 -29.48 -9.42 -18.43
C MET A 349 -29.26 -10.85 -17.95
N THR A 350 -29.00 -10.99 -16.66
CA THR A 350 -29.02 -12.28 -15.97
C THR A 350 -30.01 -12.23 -14.83
N LEU A 351 -30.75 -13.32 -14.64
CA LEU A 351 -31.56 -13.57 -13.46
C LEU A 351 -31.15 -14.89 -12.81
N GLY A 352 -30.83 -14.83 -11.53
CA GLY A 352 -30.65 -15.98 -10.66
C GLY A 352 -31.72 -16.01 -9.58
N ARG A 353 -31.98 -17.18 -9.01
CA ARG A 353 -32.86 -17.34 -7.84
C ARG A 353 -32.39 -18.48 -6.94
N THR A 354 -32.71 -18.41 -5.66
CA THR A 354 -32.43 -19.50 -4.71
C THR A 354 -33.30 -20.71 -5.00
N GLU A 355 -34.61 -20.50 -5.07
CA GLU A 355 -35.63 -21.50 -5.37
C GLU A 355 -36.88 -20.80 -5.94
N PRO A 356 -37.82 -21.52 -6.58
CA PRO A 356 -39.06 -20.91 -7.08
C PRO A 356 -39.84 -20.19 -5.98
N GLY A 357 -40.11 -18.90 -6.17
CA GLY A 357 -40.82 -18.07 -5.18
C GLY A 357 -39.96 -17.57 -4.00
N GLY A 358 -38.66 -17.89 -3.99
CA GLY A 358 -37.69 -17.43 -3.00
C GLY A 358 -37.11 -16.04 -3.33
N LEU A 359 -35.82 -15.85 -3.07
CA LEU A 359 -35.09 -14.63 -3.45
C LEU A 359 -34.59 -14.76 -4.89
N ALA A 360 -34.75 -13.69 -5.65
CA ALA A 360 -34.21 -13.53 -6.98
C ALA A 360 -33.23 -12.35 -7.00
N LEU A 361 -32.19 -12.51 -7.80
CA LEU A 361 -31.18 -11.50 -8.07
C LEU A 361 -31.14 -11.29 -9.58
N THR A 362 -31.32 -10.05 -10.00
CA THR A 362 -31.18 -9.64 -11.39
C THR A 362 -29.99 -8.71 -11.55
N VAL A 363 -29.17 -8.97 -12.57
CA VAL A 363 -28.06 -8.11 -12.96
C VAL A 363 -28.28 -7.64 -14.39
N LEU A 364 -28.35 -6.32 -14.59
CA LEU A 364 -28.53 -5.68 -15.88
C LEU A 364 -27.29 -4.87 -16.24
N ASN A 365 -26.61 -5.19 -17.33
CA ASN A 365 -25.61 -4.30 -17.93
C ASN A 365 -26.33 -3.28 -18.81
N LEU A 366 -26.15 -2.00 -18.52
CA LEU A 366 -26.83 -0.87 -19.14
C LEU A 366 -25.85 -0.07 -20.01
N ASP A 367 -26.33 0.42 -21.16
CA ASP A 367 -25.52 1.25 -22.07
C ASP A 367 -25.32 2.69 -21.57
N ALA A 368 -26.14 3.11 -20.59
CA ALA A 368 -26.09 4.44 -20.01
C ALA A 368 -26.32 4.41 -18.49
N ARG A 369 -25.75 5.38 -17.77
CA ARG A 369 -25.89 5.52 -16.33
C ARG A 369 -27.29 6.05 -15.98
N PRO A 370 -28.12 5.32 -15.20
CA PRO A 370 -29.37 5.84 -14.70
C PRO A 370 -29.11 6.95 -13.66
N GLY A 371 -29.93 8.01 -13.68
CA GLY A 371 -29.93 9.03 -12.63
C GLY A 371 -30.58 8.53 -11.34
N GLU A 372 -30.33 9.21 -10.21
CA GLU A 372 -30.88 8.81 -8.91
C GLU A 372 -32.42 8.76 -8.89
N ASP A 373 -33.10 9.72 -9.54
CA ASP A 373 -34.57 9.72 -9.64
C ASP A 373 -35.12 8.43 -10.28
N LEU A 374 -34.39 7.86 -11.24
CA LEU A 374 -34.77 6.61 -11.89
C LEU A 374 -34.48 5.40 -10.98
N LEU A 375 -33.33 5.41 -10.29
CA LEU A 375 -32.99 4.37 -9.32
C LEU A 375 -34.00 4.33 -8.18
N ASP A 376 -34.47 5.48 -7.70
CA ASP A 376 -35.52 5.57 -6.67
C ASP A 376 -36.85 4.96 -7.14
N LYS A 377 -37.24 5.18 -8.40
CA LYS A 377 -38.40 4.53 -8.99
C LYS A 377 -38.22 3.01 -9.08
N VAL A 378 -37.03 2.54 -9.46
CA VAL A 378 -36.71 1.11 -9.49
C VAL A 378 -36.81 0.49 -8.09
N ARG A 379 -36.30 1.17 -7.05
CA ARG A 379 -36.40 0.73 -5.65
C ARG A 379 -37.84 0.66 -5.15
N GLN A 380 -38.76 1.39 -5.76
CA GLN A 380 -40.19 1.40 -5.42
C GLN A 380 -41.02 0.36 -6.17
N VAL A 381 -40.43 -0.36 -7.14
CA VAL A 381 -41.13 -1.46 -7.82
C VAL A 381 -41.53 -2.51 -6.78
N PRO A 382 -42.81 -2.96 -6.76
CA PRO A 382 -43.26 -3.92 -5.76
C PRO A 382 -42.38 -5.17 -5.69
N HIS A 383 -42.06 -5.61 -4.47
CA HIS A 383 -41.21 -6.76 -4.15
C HIS A 383 -39.70 -6.61 -4.45
N VAL A 384 -39.25 -5.47 -4.98
CA VAL A 384 -37.82 -5.13 -5.00
C VAL A 384 -37.39 -4.77 -3.59
N THR A 385 -36.40 -5.48 -3.07
CA THR A 385 -35.85 -5.27 -1.73
C THR A 385 -34.60 -4.39 -1.79
N GLN A 386 -33.86 -4.42 -2.89
CA GLN A 386 -32.66 -3.64 -3.09
C GLN A 386 -32.42 -3.39 -4.58
N ALA A 387 -31.97 -2.19 -4.92
CA ALA A 387 -31.48 -1.88 -6.26
C ALA A 387 -30.27 -0.94 -6.14
N ARG A 388 -29.11 -1.40 -6.61
CA ARG A 388 -27.84 -0.68 -6.54
C ARG A 388 -27.19 -0.60 -7.90
N LEU A 389 -26.60 0.55 -8.18
CA LEU A 389 -25.85 0.78 -9.41
C LEU A 389 -24.36 0.60 -9.13
N VAL A 390 -23.71 -0.27 -9.89
CA VAL A 390 -22.28 -0.52 -9.87
C VAL A 390 -21.69 -0.12 -11.23
N ALA A 391 -21.01 1.01 -11.29
CA ALA A 391 -20.36 1.50 -12.50
C ALA A 391 -18.87 1.12 -12.52
N LEU A 392 -18.52 0.08 -13.27
CA LEU A 392 -17.19 -0.53 -13.30
C LEU A 392 -16.26 0.06 -14.35
#